data_AF-N9MV91-F1
#
_entry.id   AF-N9MV91-F1
#
_cell.length_a   1.000
_cell.length_b   1.000
_cell.length_c   1.000
_cell.angle_alpha   90.00
_cell.angle_beta   90.00
_cell.angle_gamma   90.00
#
_symmetry.space_group_name_H-M   'P 1'
#
loop_
_entity.id
_entity.type
_entity.pdbx_description
1 polymer ?
#
loop_
_entity_poly.entity_id
_entity_poly.type
_entity_poly.pdbx_seq_one_letter_code
_entity_poly.pdbx_strand_id
1 'polypeptide(L)' 'MLVNQADLTQTLFVCDTRKLASNLATNTKVIAGDVFNLKQVQQAVQGQDIAKLRMY' A
#
# COMPACT_ATOMS: atom_id res chain seq x y z
N MET A 1 4.38 12.68 -6.66
CA MET A 1 4.36 11.21 -6.80
C MET A 1 5.69 10.69 -6.26
N LEU A 2 5.68 9.82 -5.25
CA LEU A 2 6.90 9.24 -4.65
C LEU A 2 7.37 7.96 -5.38
N VAL A 3 6.77 7.63 -6.53
CA VAL A 3 6.83 6.33 -7.22
C VAL A 3 8.21 6.02 -7.82
N ASN A 4 9.08 7.03 -7.98
CA ASN A 4 10.39 6.87 -8.62
C ASN A 4 11.56 7.26 -7.70
N GLN A 5 11.39 7.16 -6.38
CA GLN A 5 12.49 7.34 -5.42
C GLN A 5 12.84 5.95 -4.87
N ALA A 6 13.98 5.41 -5.29
CA ALA A 6 14.43 4.07 -4.89
C ALA A 6 14.56 3.93 -3.35
N ASP A 7 14.83 5.05 -2.67
CA ASP A 7 15.03 5.09 -1.22
C ASP A 7 13.71 5.11 -0.42
N LEU A 8 12.57 5.27 -1.10
CA LEU A 8 11.26 5.28 -0.46
C LEU A 8 10.57 3.94 -0.64
N THR A 9 10.30 3.24 0.47
CA THR A 9 9.46 2.04 0.44
C THR A 9 7.99 2.45 0.34
N GLN A 10 7.23 1.82 -0.56
CA GLN A 10 5.80 2.05 -0.69
C GLN A 10 5.02 0.83 -0.24
N THR A 11 4.09 1.00 0.70
CA THR A 11 3.16 -0.06 1.07
C THR A 11 1.82 0.19 0.39
N LEU A 12 1.38 -0.76 -0.44
CA LEU A 12 0.07 -0.74 -1.06
C LEU A 12 -0.84 -1.77 -0.38
N PHE A 13 -1.81 -1.28 0.38
CA PHE A 13 -2.83 -2.09 1.05
C PHE A 13 -4.07 -2.22 0.15
N VAL A 14 -4.43 -3.44 -0.26
CA VAL A 14 -5.55 -3.70 -1.18
C VAL A 14 -6.44 -4.84 -0.71
N CYS A 15 -7.74 -4.74 -0.98
CA CYS A 15 -8.69 -5.84 -0.71
C CYS A 15 -8.56 -7.00 -1.71
N ASP A 16 -8.20 -6.72 -2.97
CA ASP A 16 -8.08 -7.74 -4.01
C ASP A 16 -6.83 -7.47 -4.87
N THR A 17 -5.84 -8.35 -4.73
CA THR A 17 -4.56 -8.24 -5.45
C THR A 17 -4.70 -8.49 -6.96
N ARG A 18 -5.77 -9.15 -7.40
CA ARG A 18 -6.04 -9.40 -8.83
C ARG A 18 -6.38 -8.13 -9.61
N LYS A 19 -6.75 -7.05 -8.89
CA LYS A 19 -7.04 -5.74 -9.48
C LYS A 19 -5.79 -4.89 -9.67
N LEU A 20 -4.62 -5.38 -9.24
CA LEU A 20 -3.36 -4.67 -9.42
C LEU A 20 -2.86 -4.83 -10.86
N ALA A 21 -2.31 -3.75 -11.40
CA ALA A 21 -1.59 -3.80 -12.66
C ALA A 21 -0.27 -4.58 -12.48
N SER A 22 0.21 -5.23 -13.53
CA SER A 22 1.45 -6.02 -13.51
C SER A 22 2.73 -5.18 -13.40
N ASN A 23 2.63 -3.86 -13.54
CA ASN A 23 3.75 -2.92 -13.57
C ASN A 23 3.91 -2.12 -12.27
N LEU A 24 3.90 -2.80 -11.12
CA LEU A 24 4.21 -2.15 -9.84
C LEU A 24 5.69 -1.76 -9.78
N ALA A 25 5.98 -0.65 -9.11
CA ALA A 25 7.36 -0.22 -8.89
C ALA A 25 8.10 -1.21 -7.98
N THR A 26 9.40 -1.39 -8.19
CA THR A 26 10.23 -2.40 -7.48
C THR A 26 10.32 -2.17 -5.97
N ASN A 27 10.11 -0.94 -5.51
CA ASN A 27 10.03 -0.53 -4.11
C ASN A 27 8.62 -0.67 -3.50
N THR A 28 7.68 -1.32 -4.20
CA THR A 28 6.30 -1.52 -3.72
C THR A 28 6.14 -2.85 -3.00
N LYS A 29 5.78 -2.78 -1.72
CA LYS A 29 5.28 -3.92 -0.93
C LYS A 29 3.76 -3.94 -0.99
N VAL A 30 3.20 -5.06 -1.43
CA VAL A 30 1.74 -5.25 -1.47
C VAL A 30 1.29 -6.01 -0.22
N ILE A 31 0.24 -5.53 0.43
CA ILE A 31 -0.44 -6.20 1.54
C ILE A 31 -1.91 -6.38 1.16
N ALA A 32 -2.38 -7.62 1.21
CA ALA A 32 -3.80 -7.90 1.06
C ALA A 32 -4.52 -7.76 2.40
N GLY A 33 -5.65 -7.07 2.44
CA GLY A 33 -6.44 -6.93 3.66
C GLY A 33 -7.69 -6.08 3.47
N ASP A 34 -8.48 -5.99 4.53
CA ASP A 34 -9.73 -5.24 4.57
C ASP A 34 -9.55 -3.89 5.27
N VAL A 35 -9.91 -2.80 4.57
CA VAL A 35 -9.82 -1.43 5.12
C VAL A 35 -10.79 -1.19 6.28
N PHE A 36 -11.85 -1.99 6.38
CA PHE A 36 -12.77 -1.95 7.52
C PHE A 36 -12.25 -2.73 8.73
N ASN A 37 -11.19 -3.52 8.56
CA ASN A 37 -10.51 -4.19 9.67
C ASN A 37 -9.44 -3.26 10.26
N LEU A 38 -9.80 -2.55 11.33
CA LEU A 38 -8.92 -1.58 11.99
C LEU A 38 -7.55 -2.15 12.36
N LYS A 39 -7.48 -3.40 12.83
CA LYS A 39 -6.22 -4.04 13.21
C LYS A 39 -5.29 -4.22 12.01
N GLN A 40 -5.84 -4.61 10.86
CA GLN A 40 -5.07 -4.76 9.62
C GLN A 40 -4.61 -3.41 9.08
N VAL A 41 -5.46 -2.39 9.16
CA VAL A 41 -5.07 -1.01 8.79
C VAL A 41 -3.95 -0.50 9.68
N GLN A 42 -4.05 -0.68 11.00
CA GLN A 42 -3.02 -0.30 11.97
C GLN A 42 -1.68 -0.96 11.63
N GLN A 43 -1.69 -2.26 11.32
CA GLN A 43 -0.48 -2.99 10.90
C GLN A 43 0.10 -2.47 9.58
N ALA A 44 -0.75 -2.10 8.63
CA ALA A 44 -0.31 -1.61 7.32
C ALA A 44 0.30 -0.20 7.37
N VAL A 45 -0.18 0.67 8.27
CA VAL A 45 0.33 2.04 8.43
C VAL A 45 1.48 2.15 9.44
N GLN A 46 1.72 1.10 10.23
CA GLN A 46 2.75 1.12 11.27
C GLN A 46 4.14 1.38 10.64
N GLY A 47 4.81 2.43 11.13
CA GLY A 47 6.14 2.83 10.66
C GLY A 47 6.14 3.47 9.27
N GLN A 48 4.98 3.82 8.70
CA GLN A 48 4.89 4.66 7.51
C GLN A 48 4.82 6.13 7.91
N ASP A 49 5.60 6.99 7.25
CA ASP A 49 5.56 8.45 7.50
C ASP A 49 4.31 9.13 6.94
N ILE A 50 3.77 8.59 5.84
CA ILE A 50 2.61 9.15 5.13
C ILE A 50 1.67 8.03 4.73
N ALA A 51 0.38 8.19 5.07
CA ALA A 51 -0.69 7.34 4.58
C ALA A 51 -1.56 8.11 3.58
N LYS A 52 -1.71 7.59 2.36
CA LYS A 52 -2.63 8.13 1.35
C LYS A 52 -3.78 7.16 1.13
N LEU A 53 -5.00 7.64 1.32
CA LEU A 53 -6.22 6.89 1.03
C LEU A 53 -6.78 7.30 -0.33
N ARG A 54 -7.21 6.31 -1.11
CA ARG A 54 -7.95 6.53 -2.37
C ARG A 54 -9.19 5.66 -2.34
N MET A 55 -10.36 6.29 -2.31
CA MET A 55 -11.66 5.62 -2.47
C MET A 55 -12.10 5.80 -3.93
N TYR A 56 -12.74 4.77 -4.49
CA TYR A 56 -13.36 4.79 -5.82
C TYR A 56 -14.87 4.65 -5.66
#